data_AF-A0A0M3J640-F1
#
_entry.id   AF-A0A0M3J640-F1
#
_cell.length_a   1.000
_cell.length_b   1.000
_cell.length_c   1.000
_cell.angle_alpha   90.00
_cell.angle_beta   90.00
_cell.angle_gamma   90.00
#
_symmetry.space_group_name_H-M   'P 1'
#
loop_
_entity.id
_entity.type
_entity.pdbx_description
1 polymer ?
#
loop_
_entity_poly.entity_id
_entity_poly.type
_entity_poly.pdbx_seq_one_letter_code
_entity_poly.pdbx_strand_id
1 'polypeptide(L)'
;MGTRGSASAEYFLAKGYAVIFFYRDESLMPFSRKFPHLFENLEVNNSGQVCVKEMKGLSTAVQRYSACRDRLLYIPFNDVNRYLTTLETICTHLRPLASSVLIYLAAAVSDFYIQQDKMPTHKIHSTDGDLQLTLSIVPKLLNKLVHEIVPNAFIISFKLETDESILIEKARNALQKYGHRLVIGNILNTRKERVVFVDSDQNEEIRLNDEQKQNNVEIEELIVDRLVKLHQKFVETEHLS
;
A
#
# COMPACT_ATOMS: atom_id res chain seq x y z
N MET A 1 -11.11 4.22 2.58
CA MET A 1 -10.25 3.55 1.58
C MET A 1 -8.93 3.13 2.23
N GLY A 2 -8.12 2.25 1.61
CA GLY A 2 -6.79 1.88 2.14
C GLY A 2 -6.68 0.51 2.82
N THR A 3 -7.67 -0.38 2.64
CA THR A 3 -7.69 -1.71 3.30
C THR A 3 -6.45 -2.53 3.00
N ARG A 4 -6.05 -2.63 1.73
CA ARG A 4 -4.88 -3.44 1.33
C ARG A 4 -3.60 -2.97 2.01
N GLY A 5 -3.29 -1.68 1.92
CA GLY A 5 -2.08 -1.13 2.55
C GLY A 5 -2.07 -1.35 4.06
N SER A 6 -3.18 -1.00 4.74
CA SER A 6 -3.27 -1.11 6.19
C SER A 6 -3.25 -2.57 6.70
N ALA A 7 -3.92 -3.49 6.01
CA ALA A 7 -3.86 -4.91 6.33
C ALA A 7 -2.46 -5.49 6.06
N SER A 8 -1.86 -5.22 4.90
CA SER A 8 -0.50 -5.68 4.59
C SER A 8 0.54 -5.20 5.60
N ALA A 9 0.42 -3.97 6.12
CA ALA A 9 1.31 -3.48 7.18
C ALA A 9 1.23 -4.35 8.45
N GLU A 10 0.03 -4.76 8.88
CA GLU A 10 -0.15 -5.66 10.03
C GLU A 10 0.58 -6.99 9.81
N TYR A 11 0.42 -7.59 8.63
CA TYR A 11 1.05 -8.86 8.30
C TYR A 11 2.57 -8.74 8.14
N PHE A 12 3.09 -7.66 7.56
CA PHE A 12 4.54 -7.41 7.50
C PHE A 12 5.15 -7.27 8.89
N LEU A 13 4.49 -6.52 9.80
CA LEU A 13 4.94 -6.37 11.18
C LEU A 13 4.96 -7.73 11.91
N ALA A 14 3.96 -8.58 11.66
CA ALA A 14 3.90 -9.94 12.20
C ALA A 14 5.00 -10.86 11.67
N LYS A 15 5.55 -10.58 10.48
CA LYS A 15 6.69 -11.28 9.88
C LYS A 15 8.05 -10.66 10.27
N GLY A 16 8.07 -9.74 11.22
CA GLY A 16 9.29 -9.15 11.78
C GLY A 16 9.82 -7.91 11.04
N TYR A 17 9.13 -7.40 10.01
CA TYR A 17 9.56 -6.21 9.29
C TYR A 17 9.40 -4.94 10.13
N ALA A 18 10.27 -3.96 9.94
CA ALA A 18 9.96 -2.57 10.26
C ALA A 18 9.19 -1.95 9.08
N VAL A 19 8.13 -1.19 9.36
CA VAL A 19 7.19 -0.66 8.37
C VAL A 19 7.13 0.86 8.46
N ILE A 20 7.48 1.53 7.35
CA ILE A 20 7.10 2.91 7.10
C ILE A 20 5.74 2.89 6.40
N PHE A 21 4.69 3.19 7.13
CA PHE A 21 3.34 3.31 6.59
C PHE A 21 3.17 4.72 6.01
N PHE A 22 3.50 4.88 4.73
CA PHE A 22 3.28 6.11 3.97
C PHE A 22 1.87 6.11 3.36
N TYR A 23 0.97 6.96 3.88
CA TYR A 23 -0.47 6.81 3.68
C TYR A 23 -1.19 8.12 3.41
N ARG A 24 -2.34 8.03 2.74
CA ARG A 24 -3.23 9.18 2.54
C ARG A 24 -3.89 9.52 3.87
N ASP A 25 -3.83 10.77 4.31
CA ASP A 25 -4.52 11.19 5.52
C ASP A 25 -6.02 10.83 5.46
N GLU A 26 -6.59 10.52 6.62
CA GLU A 26 -7.96 9.99 6.78
C GLU A 26 -8.23 8.62 6.12
N SER A 27 -7.21 7.94 5.58
CA SER A 27 -7.36 6.55 5.14
C SER A 27 -7.28 5.54 6.29
N LEU A 28 -7.67 4.29 6.02
CA LEU A 28 -7.62 3.21 7.01
C LEU A 28 -6.19 3.01 7.52
N MET A 29 -6.04 2.94 8.84
CA MET A 29 -4.75 2.70 9.49
C MET A 29 -4.65 1.25 10.00
N PRO A 30 -3.43 0.67 10.07
CA PRO A 30 -3.19 -0.63 10.66
C PRO A 30 -3.80 -0.73 12.05
N PHE A 31 -4.38 -1.89 12.37
CA PHE A 31 -5.08 -2.23 13.61
C PHE A 31 -6.42 -1.50 13.82
N SER A 32 -6.44 -0.16 13.75
CA SER A 32 -7.66 0.62 14.01
C SER A 32 -8.75 0.49 12.93
N ARG A 33 -8.37 0.12 11.69
CA ARG A 33 -9.31 -0.10 10.57
C ARG A 33 -10.45 -1.09 10.86
N LYS A 34 -10.28 -2.00 11.82
CA LYS A 34 -11.28 -3.00 12.21
C LYS A 34 -12.29 -2.46 13.23
N PHE A 35 -12.08 -1.27 13.77
CA PHE A 35 -12.85 -0.70 14.89
C PHE A 35 -13.29 0.75 14.62
N PRO A 36 -14.01 1.04 13.51
CA PRO A 36 -14.44 2.40 13.18
C PRO A 36 -15.38 3.03 14.21
N HIS A 37 -16.15 2.22 14.94
CA HIS A 37 -17.12 2.64 15.96
C HIS A 37 -16.60 2.43 17.40
N LEU A 38 -15.27 2.50 17.60
CA LEU A 38 -14.67 2.27 18.92
C LEU A 38 -15.27 3.19 19.98
N PHE A 39 -15.46 4.48 19.66
CA PHE A 39 -15.95 5.48 20.61
C PHE A 39 -17.39 5.18 21.09
N GLU A 40 -18.23 4.62 20.23
CA GLU A 40 -19.61 4.22 20.57
C GLU A 40 -19.67 3.03 21.55
N ASN A 41 -18.55 2.32 21.71
CA ASN A 41 -18.43 1.16 22.59
C ASN A 41 -17.66 1.47 23.88
N LEU A 42 -17.35 2.74 24.14
CA LEU A 42 -16.73 3.18 25.38
C LEU A 42 -17.79 3.40 26.46
N GLU A 43 -17.53 2.90 27.67
CA GLU A 43 -18.31 3.15 28.87
C GLU A 43 -17.43 3.63 30.00
N VAL A 44 -18.00 4.39 30.93
CA VAL A 44 -17.34 4.79 32.16
C VAL A 44 -17.84 3.89 33.28
N ASN A 45 -16.95 3.14 33.91
CA ASN A 45 -17.31 2.29 35.04
C ASN A 45 -17.52 3.13 36.32
N ASN A 46 -17.97 2.48 37.40
CA ASN A 46 -18.25 3.16 38.68
C ASN A 46 -17.01 3.82 39.33
N SER A 47 -15.79 3.46 38.92
CA SER A 47 -14.54 4.09 39.37
C SER A 47 -14.08 5.26 38.48
N GLY A 48 -14.89 5.65 37.48
CA GLY A 48 -14.55 6.74 36.56
C GLY A 48 -13.57 6.35 35.46
N GLN A 49 -13.24 5.06 35.30
CA GLN A 49 -12.34 4.57 34.27
C GLN A 49 -13.09 4.24 32.99
N VAL A 50 -12.49 4.61 31.85
CA VAL A 50 -13.01 4.25 30.52
C VAL A 50 -12.73 2.78 30.25
N CYS A 51 -13.78 2.03 29.96
CA CYS A 51 -13.76 0.63 29.57
C CYS A 51 -14.39 0.48 28.18
N VAL A 52 -14.05 -0.59 27.46
CA VAL A 52 -14.69 -0.91 26.18
C VAL A 52 -15.68 -2.06 26.42
N LYS A 53 -16.90 -1.95 25.88
CA LYS A 53 -17.81 -3.10 25.74
C LYS A 53 -17.13 -4.23 24.98
N GLU A 54 -17.67 -5.43 25.08
CA GLU A 54 -17.14 -6.59 24.37
C GLU A 54 -17.02 -6.31 22.86
N MET A 55 -15.78 -6.12 22.41
CA MET A 55 -15.43 -5.85 21.03
C MET A 55 -14.46 -6.92 20.55
N LYS A 56 -14.99 -7.88 19.78
CA LYS A 56 -14.26 -9.06 19.33
C LYS A 56 -12.94 -8.66 18.64
N GLY A 57 -11.84 -9.20 19.13
CA GLY A 57 -10.50 -9.01 18.57
C GLY A 57 -9.79 -7.70 18.92
N LEU A 58 -10.43 -6.77 19.65
CA LEU A 58 -9.81 -5.50 20.04
C LEU A 58 -8.59 -5.73 20.94
N SER A 59 -8.71 -6.60 21.95
CA SER A 59 -7.61 -6.92 22.87
C SER A 59 -6.39 -7.45 22.11
N THR A 60 -6.61 -8.40 21.18
CA THR A 60 -5.56 -8.95 20.32
C THR A 60 -4.94 -7.87 19.41
N ALA A 61 -5.74 -6.98 18.84
CA ALA A 61 -5.24 -5.90 18.00
C ALA A 61 -4.38 -4.91 18.80
N VAL A 62 -4.81 -4.52 20.00
CA VAL A 62 -4.06 -3.64 20.91
C VAL A 62 -2.75 -4.28 21.35
N GLN A 63 -2.77 -5.58 21.71
CA GLN A 63 -1.57 -6.33 22.05
C GLN A 63 -0.57 -6.39 20.89
N ARG A 64 -1.06 -6.72 19.67
CA ARG A 64 -0.21 -6.76 18.46
C ARG A 64 0.37 -5.40 18.14
N TYR A 65 -0.43 -4.33 18.20
CA TYR A 65 0.04 -2.96 18.00
C TYR A 65 1.11 -2.58 19.02
N SER A 66 0.88 -2.87 20.31
CA SER A 66 1.85 -2.59 21.37
C SER A 66 3.17 -3.32 21.16
N ALA A 67 3.13 -4.56 20.64
CA ALA A 67 4.31 -5.39 20.41
C ALA A 67 5.15 -4.99 19.18
N CYS A 68 4.63 -4.12 18.30
CA CYS A 68 5.33 -3.70 17.08
C CYS A 68 5.40 -2.18 16.89
N ARG A 69 5.02 -1.41 17.92
CA ARG A 69 4.94 0.05 17.87
C ARG A 69 6.29 0.72 17.56
N ASP A 70 7.38 0.15 18.05
CA ASP A 70 8.76 0.58 17.81
C ASP A 70 9.24 0.35 16.36
N ARG A 71 8.56 -0.54 15.63
CA ARG A 71 8.83 -0.90 14.24
C ARG A 71 7.83 -0.31 13.25
N LEU A 72 6.94 0.59 13.67
CA LEU A 72 5.91 1.18 12.82
C LEU A 72 5.99 2.70 12.82
N LEU A 73 6.34 3.29 11.67
CA LEU A 73 6.39 4.73 11.45
C LEU A 73 5.27 5.18 10.52
N TYR A 74 4.51 6.20 10.93
CA TYR A 74 3.43 6.79 10.15
C TYR A 74 3.89 8.06 9.45
N ILE A 75 3.65 8.15 8.14
CA ILE A 75 3.93 9.36 7.35
C ILE A 75 2.69 9.68 6.48
N PRO A 76 1.91 10.72 6.80
CA PRO A 76 0.74 11.10 6.01
C PRO A 76 1.11 11.93 4.78
N PHE A 77 0.28 11.85 3.73
CA PHE A 77 0.26 12.77 2.60
C PHE A 77 -1.18 13.12 2.21
N ASN A 78 -1.40 14.28 1.61
CA ASN A 78 -2.75 14.78 1.28
C ASN A 78 -2.96 14.99 -0.23
N ASP A 79 -1.89 15.19 -0.98
CA ASP A 79 -1.94 15.48 -2.41
C ASP A 79 -0.81 14.78 -3.16
N VAL A 80 -0.86 14.83 -4.49
CA VAL A 80 0.11 14.15 -5.36
C VAL A 80 1.51 14.76 -5.28
N ASN A 81 1.65 16.08 -5.09
CA ASN A 81 2.95 16.71 -4.98
C ASN A 81 3.65 16.27 -3.68
N ARG A 82 2.91 16.28 -2.57
CA ARG A 82 3.37 15.76 -1.28
C ARG A 82 3.69 14.27 -1.37
N TYR A 83 2.88 13.50 -2.08
CA TYR A 83 3.14 12.08 -2.32
C TYR A 83 4.50 11.86 -3.00
N LEU A 84 4.71 12.50 -4.16
CA LEU A 84 5.90 12.30 -4.99
C LEU A 84 7.19 12.72 -4.25
N THR A 85 7.19 13.93 -3.68
CA THR A 85 8.37 14.48 -2.98
C THR A 85 8.73 13.69 -1.72
N THR A 86 7.73 13.28 -0.95
CA THR A 86 7.96 12.51 0.28
C THR A 86 8.40 11.09 -0.03
N LEU A 87 7.84 10.45 -1.06
CA LEU A 87 8.27 9.10 -1.48
C LEU A 87 9.74 9.10 -1.93
N GLU A 88 10.14 10.09 -2.74
CA GLU A 88 11.54 10.26 -3.15
C GLU A 88 12.47 10.45 -1.94
N THR A 89 12.05 11.26 -0.96
CA THR A 89 12.81 11.50 0.28
C THR A 89 12.96 10.22 1.10
N ILE A 90 11.87 9.49 1.34
CA ILE A 90 11.88 8.21 2.07
C ILE A 90 12.84 7.23 1.37
N CYS A 91 12.69 7.04 0.06
CA CYS A 91 13.51 6.09 -0.69
C CYS A 91 14.99 6.48 -0.66
N THR A 92 15.30 7.77 -0.77
CA THR A 92 16.69 8.26 -0.66
C THR A 92 17.32 7.91 0.68
N HIS A 93 16.58 8.04 1.79
CA HIS A 93 17.07 7.65 3.12
C HIS A 93 17.19 6.13 3.30
N LEU A 94 16.36 5.34 2.60
CA LEU A 94 16.43 3.88 2.66
C LEU A 94 17.49 3.29 1.72
N ARG A 95 18.00 4.05 0.75
CA ARG A 95 19.00 3.60 -0.23
C ARG A 95 20.19 2.84 0.38
N PRO A 96 20.81 3.25 1.50
CA PRO A 96 21.94 2.53 2.09
C PRO A 96 21.62 1.09 2.54
N LEU A 97 20.34 0.77 2.75
CA LEU A 97 19.89 -0.57 3.16
C LEU A 97 19.73 -1.54 1.98
N ALA A 98 19.83 -1.03 0.74
CA ALA A 98 19.86 -1.81 -0.51
C ALA A 98 18.82 -2.95 -0.54
N SER A 99 19.29 -4.19 -0.70
CA SER A 99 18.44 -5.38 -0.89
C SER A 99 17.60 -5.73 0.33
N SER A 100 17.88 -5.15 1.50
CA SER A 100 17.05 -5.32 2.70
C SER A 100 15.75 -4.51 2.66
N VAL A 101 15.58 -3.63 1.67
CA VAL A 101 14.39 -2.77 1.53
C VAL A 101 13.38 -3.38 0.58
N LEU A 102 12.15 -3.56 1.08
CA LEU A 102 10.98 -3.87 0.25
C LEU A 102 10.09 -2.63 0.13
N ILE A 103 9.78 -2.24 -1.11
CA ILE A 103 8.90 -1.10 -1.40
C ILE A 103 7.57 -1.62 -1.96
N TYR A 104 6.50 -1.47 -1.18
CA TYR A 104 5.16 -1.95 -1.48
C TYR A 104 4.23 -0.80 -1.91
N LEU A 105 4.14 -0.52 -3.22
CA LEU A 105 3.43 0.64 -3.76
C LEU A 105 1.93 0.37 -3.98
N ALA A 106 1.17 0.25 -2.90
CA ALA A 106 -0.28 0.01 -2.95
C ALA A 106 -1.15 1.28 -3.00
N ALA A 107 -0.54 2.46 -3.01
CA ALA A 107 -1.27 3.73 -3.10
C ALA A 107 -1.89 3.91 -4.50
N ALA A 108 -3.15 4.33 -4.55
CA ALA A 108 -3.77 4.79 -5.79
C ALA A 108 -3.35 6.26 -6.03
N VAL A 109 -2.31 6.45 -6.84
CA VAL A 109 -1.79 7.76 -7.20
C VAL A 109 -2.53 8.27 -8.43
N SER A 110 -2.90 9.55 -8.44
CA SER A 110 -3.52 10.18 -9.62
C SER A 110 -2.57 10.11 -10.81
N ASP A 111 -3.08 9.75 -11.99
CA ASP A 111 -2.31 9.80 -13.24
C ASP A 111 -2.16 11.23 -13.78
N PHE A 112 -3.03 12.14 -13.32
CA PHE A 112 -3.10 13.53 -13.77
C PHE A 112 -3.16 14.50 -12.58
N TYR A 113 -2.62 15.70 -12.76
CA TYR A 113 -2.59 16.78 -11.75
C TYR A 113 -2.61 18.17 -12.41
N ILE A 114 -2.91 19.20 -11.62
CA ILE A 114 -2.77 20.61 -12.05
C ILE A 114 -1.41 21.11 -11.57
N GLN A 115 -0.60 21.65 -12.48
CA GLN A 115 0.71 22.23 -12.13
C GLN A 115 0.51 23.46 -11.24
N GLN A 116 1.45 23.69 -10.32
CA GLN A 116 1.29 24.72 -9.28
C GLN A 116 1.19 26.14 -9.87
N ASP A 117 1.89 26.42 -10.97
CA ASP A 117 1.82 27.66 -11.75
C ASP A 117 0.47 27.85 -12.47
N LYS A 118 -0.30 26.77 -12.65
CA LYS A 118 -1.63 26.76 -13.29
C LYS A 118 -2.77 26.60 -12.31
N MET A 119 -2.50 26.44 -11.01
CA MET A 119 -3.56 26.31 -10.01
C MET A 119 -4.23 27.66 -9.74
N PRO A 120 -5.56 27.78 -9.92
CA PRO A 120 -6.29 28.98 -9.53
C PRO A 120 -6.15 29.24 -8.02
N THR A 121 -5.91 30.50 -7.64
CA THR A 121 -5.83 30.92 -6.23
C THR A 121 -7.19 31.03 -5.56
N HIS A 122 -8.24 31.18 -6.38
CA HIS A 122 -9.61 31.35 -5.92
C HIS A 122 -10.52 30.28 -6.51
N LYS A 123 -11.66 30.08 -5.86
CA LYS A 123 -12.72 29.18 -6.31
C LYS A 123 -13.11 29.54 -7.76
N ILE A 124 -13.12 28.55 -8.64
CA ILE A 124 -13.58 28.71 -10.03
C ILE A 124 -15.08 29.08 -10.00
N HIS A 125 -15.45 30.17 -10.67
CA HIS A 125 -16.81 30.68 -10.71
C HIS A 125 -17.66 29.95 -11.78
N SER A 126 -18.94 29.73 -11.48
CA SER A 126 -19.88 28.99 -12.33
C SER A 126 -20.69 29.88 -13.27
N THR A 127 -20.35 31.16 -13.40
CA THR A 127 -21.09 32.15 -14.20
C THR A 127 -20.74 32.13 -15.68
N ASP A 128 -19.58 31.56 -16.03
CA ASP A 128 -18.94 31.77 -17.34
C ASP A 128 -19.16 30.59 -18.31
N GLY A 129 -20.19 29.76 -18.08
CA GLY A 129 -20.54 28.62 -18.92
C GLY A 129 -19.88 27.31 -18.49
N ASP A 130 -19.63 26.42 -19.45
CA ASP A 130 -19.14 25.06 -19.20
C ASP A 130 -17.70 25.03 -18.65
N LEU A 131 -17.47 24.15 -17.68
CA LEU A 131 -16.15 23.97 -17.06
C LEU A 131 -15.23 23.12 -17.94
N GLN A 132 -14.12 23.71 -18.39
CA GLN A 132 -13.03 22.99 -19.04
C GLN A 132 -11.83 22.84 -18.10
N LEU A 133 -11.41 21.60 -17.82
CA LEU A 133 -10.24 21.31 -16.99
C LEU A 133 -9.09 20.77 -17.84
N THR A 134 -7.97 21.47 -17.82
CA THR A 134 -6.72 20.99 -18.43
C THR A 134 -5.82 20.41 -17.35
N LEU A 135 -5.50 19.12 -17.45
CA LEU A 135 -4.65 18.41 -16.51
C LEU A 135 -3.32 17.99 -17.15
N SER A 136 -2.26 17.96 -16.35
CA SER A 136 -0.94 17.48 -16.74
C SER A 136 -0.72 16.04 -16.27
N ILE A 137 0.05 15.25 -17.03
CA ILE A 137 0.40 13.88 -16.66
C ILE A 137 1.40 13.90 -15.51
N VAL A 138 1.20 13.06 -14.50
CA VAL A 138 2.12 12.91 -13.37
C VAL A 138 3.46 12.31 -13.84
N PRO A 139 4.61 12.88 -13.42
CA PRO A 139 5.92 12.33 -13.76
C PRO A 139 6.05 10.85 -13.37
N LYS A 140 6.75 10.07 -14.20
CA LYS A 140 6.92 8.62 -14.01
C LYS A 140 7.92 8.31 -12.88
N LEU A 141 7.53 8.60 -11.64
CA LEU A 141 8.38 8.44 -10.45
C LEU A 141 8.91 7.01 -10.29
N LEU A 142 8.13 6.00 -10.67
CA LEU A 142 8.55 4.60 -10.57
C LEU A 142 9.84 4.31 -11.36
N ASN A 143 10.00 4.92 -12.54
CA ASN A 143 11.22 4.77 -13.33
C ASN A 143 12.45 5.35 -12.60
N LYS A 144 12.30 6.54 -12.03
CA LYS A 144 13.35 7.22 -11.25
C LYS A 144 13.69 6.43 -9.97
N LEU A 145 12.69 5.87 -9.30
CA LEU A 145 12.89 5.04 -8.11
C LEU A 145 13.76 3.82 -8.43
N VAL A 146 13.40 3.09 -9.50
CA VAL A 146 14.08 1.85 -9.88
C VAL A 146 15.49 2.09 -10.42
N HIS A 147 15.73 3.16 -11.17
CA HIS A 147 17.04 3.34 -11.83
C HIS A 147 18.00 4.27 -11.12
N GLU A 148 17.51 5.23 -10.32
CA GLU A 148 18.35 6.32 -9.79
C GLU A 148 18.36 6.37 -8.26
N ILE A 149 17.21 6.19 -7.61
CA ILE A 149 17.05 6.46 -6.17
C ILE A 149 17.37 5.22 -5.33
N VAL A 150 16.76 4.07 -5.64
CA VAL A 150 16.83 2.82 -4.85
C VAL A 150 16.94 1.58 -5.75
N PRO A 151 18.01 1.49 -6.59
CA PRO A 151 18.11 0.45 -7.61
C PRO A 151 18.22 -0.98 -7.07
N ASN A 152 18.73 -1.13 -5.85
CA ASN A 152 18.97 -2.43 -5.23
C ASN A 152 17.82 -2.84 -4.29
N ALA A 153 16.71 -2.09 -4.24
CA ALA A 153 15.56 -2.42 -3.40
C ALA A 153 14.59 -3.37 -4.11
N PHE A 154 13.83 -4.15 -3.34
CA PHE A 154 12.79 -5.03 -3.84
C PHE A 154 11.48 -4.24 -4.05
N ILE A 155 11.29 -3.70 -5.26
CA ILE A 155 10.17 -2.82 -5.59
C ILE A 155 9.00 -3.61 -6.19
N ILE A 156 7.82 -3.44 -5.60
CA ILE A 156 6.56 -4.06 -6.00
C ILE A 156 5.54 -2.96 -6.30
N SER A 157 4.84 -3.09 -7.42
CA SER A 157 3.73 -2.21 -7.77
C SER A 157 2.41 -2.96 -7.88
N PHE A 158 1.31 -2.21 -7.85
CA PHE A 158 -0.04 -2.75 -7.98
C PHE A 158 -0.68 -2.35 -9.30
N LYS A 159 -1.47 -3.26 -9.87
CA LYS A 159 -2.27 -3.00 -11.06
C LYS A 159 -3.71 -3.42 -10.81
N LEU A 160 -4.60 -2.43 -10.73
CA LEU A 160 -6.04 -2.64 -10.64
C LEU A 160 -6.64 -2.54 -12.04
N GLU A 161 -7.34 -3.58 -12.47
CA GLU A 161 -8.10 -3.59 -13.73
C GLU A 161 -9.53 -4.09 -13.47
N THR A 162 -10.42 -3.88 -14.45
CA THR A 162 -11.79 -4.43 -14.44
C THR A 162 -11.96 -5.60 -15.41
N ASP A 163 -11.03 -5.75 -16.36
CA ASP A 163 -11.01 -6.81 -17.35
C ASP A 163 -9.80 -7.72 -17.11
N GLU A 164 -10.07 -9.02 -17.00
CA GLU A 164 -9.06 -10.04 -16.73
C GLU A 164 -8.16 -10.30 -17.93
N SER A 165 -8.68 -10.15 -19.14
CA SER A 165 -7.94 -10.44 -20.38
C SER A 165 -6.73 -9.52 -20.56
N ILE A 166 -6.80 -8.29 -20.06
CA ILE A 166 -5.75 -7.27 -20.20
C ILE A 166 -4.84 -7.16 -18.97
N LEU A 167 -5.16 -7.81 -17.85
CA LEU A 167 -4.45 -7.62 -16.59
C LEU A 167 -2.98 -8.04 -16.68
N ILE A 168 -2.72 -9.25 -17.20
CA ILE A 168 -1.36 -9.80 -17.29
C ILE A 168 -0.52 -9.00 -18.29
N GLU A 169 -1.11 -8.65 -19.44
CA GLU A 169 -0.43 -7.85 -20.47
C GLU A 169 -0.02 -6.49 -19.92
N LYS A 170 -0.95 -5.76 -19.27
CA LYS A 170 -0.67 -4.46 -18.67
C LYS A 170 0.35 -4.55 -17.51
N ALA A 171 0.33 -5.62 -16.74
CA ALA A 171 1.31 -5.87 -15.69
C ALA A 171 2.71 -6.08 -16.29
N ARG A 172 2.85 -6.93 -17.31
CA ARG A 172 4.13 -7.14 -18.03
C ARG A 172 4.63 -5.87 -18.70
N ASN A 173 3.75 -5.09 -19.31
CA ASN A 173 4.10 -3.78 -19.88
C ASN A 173 4.65 -2.83 -18.81
N ALA A 174 4.11 -2.85 -17.59
CA ALA A 174 4.63 -2.05 -16.48
C ALA A 174 6.02 -2.54 -16.01
N LEU A 175 6.25 -3.86 -15.95
CA LEU A 175 7.57 -4.42 -15.64
C LEU A 175 8.61 -3.99 -16.68
N GLN A 176 8.33 -4.17 -17.96
CA GLN A 176 9.23 -3.78 -19.05
C GLN A 176 9.51 -2.28 -19.07
N LYS A 177 8.49 -1.46 -18.78
CA LYS A 177 8.61 0.00 -18.81
C LYS A 177 9.40 0.59 -17.65
N TYR A 178 9.33 -0.02 -16.46
CA TYR A 178 9.88 0.57 -15.24
C TYR A 178 11.00 -0.27 -14.59
N GLY A 179 11.21 -1.51 -15.01
CA GLY A 179 12.30 -2.36 -14.52
C GLY A 179 12.17 -2.89 -13.08
N HIS A 180 11.03 -2.67 -12.42
CA HIS A 180 10.79 -3.20 -11.07
C HIS A 180 10.50 -4.71 -11.10
N ARG A 181 10.53 -5.35 -9.93
CA ARG A 181 10.65 -6.81 -9.83
C ARG A 181 9.33 -7.57 -9.95
N LEU A 182 8.24 -6.98 -9.47
CA LEU A 182 6.96 -7.66 -9.38
C LEU A 182 5.79 -6.68 -9.52
N VAL A 183 4.78 -7.08 -10.28
CA VAL A 183 3.46 -6.43 -10.29
C VAL A 183 2.45 -7.37 -9.63
N ILE A 184 1.68 -6.86 -8.67
CA ILE A 184 0.52 -7.56 -8.13
C ILE A 184 -0.72 -7.02 -8.82
N GLY A 185 -1.25 -7.83 -9.73
CA GLY A 185 -2.49 -7.56 -10.45
C GLY A 185 -3.71 -7.98 -9.64
N ASN A 186 -4.79 -7.18 -9.68
CA ASN A 186 -6.05 -7.55 -9.07
C ASN A 186 -7.25 -7.01 -9.86
N ILE A 187 -8.31 -7.81 -9.96
CA ILE A 187 -9.57 -7.39 -10.59
C ILE A 187 -10.48 -6.75 -9.55
N LEU A 188 -11.09 -5.61 -9.87
CA LEU A 188 -11.86 -4.78 -8.92
C LEU A 188 -12.86 -5.58 -8.07
N ASN A 189 -13.59 -6.50 -8.70
CA ASN A 189 -14.66 -7.29 -8.08
C ASN A 189 -14.14 -8.43 -7.19
N THR A 190 -12.96 -8.99 -7.50
CA THR A 190 -12.40 -10.16 -6.80
C THR A 190 -11.14 -9.83 -6.01
N ARG A 191 -10.73 -8.56 -5.95
CA ARG A 191 -9.47 -8.10 -5.33
C ARG A 191 -9.25 -8.50 -3.87
N LYS A 192 -10.32 -8.82 -3.14
CA LYS A 192 -10.26 -9.27 -1.74
C LYS A 192 -10.02 -10.78 -1.60
N GLU A 193 -10.17 -11.53 -2.68
CA GLU A 193 -10.12 -12.99 -2.68
C GLU A 193 -9.03 -13.56 -3.59
N ARG A 194 -8.65 -12.80 -4.63
CA ARG A 194 -7.72 -13.24 -5.66
C ARG A 194 -6.82 -12.09 -6.11
N VAL A 195 -5.53 -12.41 -6.25
CA VAL A 195 -4.53 -11.57 -6.91
C VAL A 195 -3.63 -12.42 -7.80
N VAL A 196 -2.98 -11.78 -8.76
CA VAL A 196 -2.02 -12.44 -9.65
C VAL A 196 -0.67 -11.75 -9.50
N PHE A 197 0.34 -12.52 -9.13
CA PHE A 197 1.73 -12.09 -9.08
C PHE A 197 2.30 -12.24 -10.48
N VAL A 198 2.83 -11.16 -11.05
CA VAL A 198 3.39 -11.15 -12.40
C VAL A 198 4.84 -10.68 -12.30
N ASP A 199 5.77 -11.54 -12.73
CA ASP A 199 7.18 -11.20 -12.92
C ASP A 199 7.54 -11.22 -14.43
N SER A 200 8.83 -11.14 -14.76
CA SER A 200 9.33 -11.12 -16.15
C SER A 200 8.97 -12.38 -16.94
N ASP A 201 8.91 -13.53 -16.27
CA ASP A 201 8.94 -14.84 -16.91
C ASP A 201 7.62 -15.60 -16.72
N GLN A 202 7.03 -15.48 -15.53
CA GLN A 202 5.88 -16.27 -15.07
C GLN A 202 4.82 -15.39 -14.40
N ASN A 203 3.68 -16.02 -14.15
CA ASN A 203 2.64 -15.47 -13.30
C ASN A 203 2.15 -16.56 -12.34
N GLU A 204 1.79 -16.13 -11.14
CA GLU A 204 1.34 -16.99 -10.06
C GLU A 204 0.03 -16.43 -9.51
N GLU A 205 -1.02 -17.24 -9.51
CA GLU A 205 -2.29 -16.86 -8.90
C GLU A 205 -2.28 -17.18 -7.40
N ILE A 206 -2.66 -16.19 -6.58
CA ILE A 206 -2.92 -16.36 -5.16
C ILE A 206 -4.41 -16.14 -4.92
N ARG A 207 -5.08 -17.16 -4.37
CA ARG A 207 -6.52 -17.14 -4.11
C ARG A 207 -6.85 -17.76 -2.76
N LEU A 208 -7.80 -17.15 -2.04
CA LEU A 208 -8.36 -17.73 -0.83
C LEU A 208 -9.18 -18.99 -1.15
N ASN A 209 -8.91 -20.07 -0.43
CA ASN A 209 -9.74 -21.28 -0.46
C ASN A 209 -11.00 -21.13 0.41
N ASP A 210 -11.93 -22.07 0.32
CA ASP A 210 -13.23 -21.96 1.01
C ASP A 210 -13.10 -21.97 2.53
N GLU A 211 -12.16 -22.74 3.09
CA GLU A 211 -11.87 -22.77 4.53
C GLU A 211 -11.34 -21.42 5.03
N GLN A 212 -10.38 -20.83 4.30
CA GLN A 212 -9.82 -19.51 4.59
C GLN A 212 -10.90 -18.42 4.56
N LYS A 213 -11.82 -18.49 3.59
CA LYS A 213 -12.97 -17.58 3.51
C LYS A 213 -13.89 -17.73 4.72
N GLN A 214 -14.22 -18.96 5.12
CA GLN A 214 -15.03 -19.23 6.30
C GLN A 214 -14.37 -18.72 7.60
N ASN A 215 -13.04 -18.81 7.68
CA ASN A 215 -12.25 -18.32 8.80
C ASN A 215 -11.95 -16.80 8.74
N ASN A 216 -12.50 -16.06 7.78
CA ASN A 216 -12.28 -14.62 7.58
C ASN A 216 -10.80 -14.24 7.39
N VAL A 217 -10.01 -15.10 6.75
CA VAL A 217 -8.63 -14.80 6.36
C VAL A 217 -8.62 -13.70 5.32
N GLU A 218 -7.73 -12.73 5.47
CA GLU A 218 -7.55 -11.63 4.52
C GLU A 218 -6.52 -12.05 3.46
N ILE A 219 -6.78 -11.76 2.17
CA ILE A 219 -5.85 -12.09 1.09
C ILE A 219 -4.46 -11.46 1.30
N GLU A 220 -4.38 -10.36 2.04
CA GLU A 220 -3.12 -9.71 2.41
C GLU A 220 -2.19 -10.61 3.24
N GLU A 221 -2.72 -11.58 3.99
CA GLU A 221 -1.90 -12.57 4.70
C GLU A 221 -1.12 -13.43 3.72
N LEU A 222 -1.80 -13.99 2.71
CA LEU A 222 -1.19 -14.83 1.67
C LEU A 222 -0.23 -14.02 0.78
N ILE A 223 -0.59 -12.77 0.47
CA ILE A 223 0.28 -11.85 -0.28
C ILE A 223 1.58 -11.63 0.47
N VAL A 224 1.51 -11.27 1.75
CA VAL A 224 2.71 -10.98 2.55
C VAL A 224 3.53 -12.25 2.75
N ASP A 225 2.90 -13.40 3.02
CA ASP A 225 3.59 -14.68 3.13
C ASP A 225 4.41 -15.02 1.89
N ARG A 226 3.84 -14.76 0.71
CA ARG A 226 4.55 -14.98 -0.55
C ARG A 226 5.68 -13.97 -0.75
N LEU A 227 5.41 -12.69 -0.49
CA LEU A 227 6.39 -11.62 -0.65
C LEU A 227 7.59 -11.77 0.27
N VAL A 228 7.41 -12.22 1.51
CA VAL A 228 8.52 -12.47 2.45
C VAL A 228 9.48 -13.52 1.89
N LYS A 229 8.95 -14.62 1.33
CA LYS A 229 9.78 -15.67 0.71
C LYS A 229 10.53 -15.14 -0.52
N LEU A 230 9.86 -14.36 -1.37
CA LEU A 230 10.49 -13.75 -2.55
C LEU A 230 11.58 -12.74 -2.16
N HIS A 231 11.34 -11.94 -1.14
CA HIS A 231 12.29 -10.96 -0.64
C HIS A 231 13.50 -11.61 0.03
N GLN A 232 13.30 -12.67 0.83
CA GLN A 232 14.42 -13.45 1.40
C GLN A 232 15.33 -14.01 0.30
N LYS A 233 14.75 -14.64 -0.73
CA LYS A 233 15.52 -15.13 -1.88
C LYS A 233 16.25 -14.01 -2.61
N PHE A 234 15.64 -12.83 -2.72
CA PHE A 234 16.27 -11.66 -3.33
C PHE A 234 17.48 -11.20 -2.50
N VAL A 235 17.33 -11.04 -1.19
CA VAL A 235 18.42 -10.67 -0.28
C VAL A 235 19.57 -11.68 -0.39
N GLU A 236 19.28 -12.98 -0.39
CA GLU A 236 20.29 -14.04 -0.53
C GLU A 236 21.05 -13.97 -1.86
N THR A 237 20.36 -13.66 -2.96
CA THR A 237 20.98 -13.57 -4.29
C THR A 237 21.93 -12.37 -4.37
N GLU A 238 21.54 -11.23 -3.82
CA GLU A 238 22.34 -10.00 -3.83
C GLU A 238 23.55 -10.05 -2.86
N HIS A 239 23.53 -10.91 -1.83
CA HIS A 239 24.70 -11.14 -0.98
C HIS A 239 25.78 -12.00 -1.65
N LEU A 240 25.41 -12.76 -2.69
CA LEU A 240 26.31 -13.66 -3.42
C LEU A 240 26.95 -13.01 -4.65
N SER A 241 26.45 -11.84 -5.07
CA SER A 241 26.91 -11.04 -6.22
C SER A 241 27.86 -9.93 -5.79
#